data_AF-A0A0G0JCA6-F1
#
_entry.id   AF-A0A0G0JCA6-F1
#
_cell.length_a   1.000
_cell.length_b   1.000
_cell.length_c   1.000
_cell.angle_alpha   90.00
_cell.angle_beta   90.00
_cell.angle_gamma   90.00
#
_symmetry.space_group_name_H-M   'P 1'
#
loop_
_entity.id
_entity.type
_entity.pdbx_description
1 polymer ?
#
loop_
_entity_poly.entity_id
_entity_poly.type
_entity_poly.pdbx_seq_one_letter_code
_entity_poly.pdbx_strand_id
1 'polypeptide(L)'
;MIRFTKIFLLVCWLGLILKLLTFPNPQASSFLQFTFSDKLIHLLLFGGLIYFLLEVIESFLTLRYSLVVSLGLIFSISYALFLEYLQNFIPGRSSSLPDMLAGIAGSLLAVVAIYFLDYKNLKKPKLLLQICCIGCGAYVVELLKEKYRLTLYFYNPNIYPQAEYYRRLNETRRIANKLGLRLIVGKHQYGNWLEKIKGHENDPERGARCIICYRERLEATAKMARRLKHDYFGSTLTISPHKSAAAINQVGKELSDIYEIKYLESDFKKCDGFKKSVQLSRELKLYRQDYCGCEFSMKQT
;
A
#
# COMPACT_ATOMS: atom_id res chain seq x y z
N MET A 1 -9.90 6.47 -11.62
CA MET A 1 -8.72 6.02 -12.40
C MET A 1 -8.40 4.55 -12.13
N ILE A 2 -8.08 4.15 -10.88
CA ILE A 2 -7.67 2.76 -10.55
C ILE A 2 -8.71 1.70 -10.98
N ARG A 3 -10.01 1.92 -10.74
CA ARG A 3 -11.08 0.98 -11.14
C ARG A 3 -11.13 0.72 -12.66
N PHE A 4 -11.01 1.79 -13.46
CA PHE A 4 -11.02 1.68 -14.93
C PHE A 4 -9.78 0.94 -15.43
N THR A 5 -8.61 1.19 -14.83
CA THR A 5 -7.38 0.46 -15.17
C THR A 5 -7.53 -1.04 -14.90
N LYS A 6 -8.14 -1.44 -13.78
CA LYS A 6 -8.38 -2.86 -13.46
C LYS A 6 -9.31 -3.54 -14.48
N ILE A 7 -10.42 -2.88 -14.85
CA ILE A 7 -11.32 -3.38 -15.90
C ILE A 7 -10.59 -3.52 -17.23
N PHE A 8 -9.84 -2.49 -17.64
CA PHE A 8 -9.09 -2.51 -18.89
C PHE A 8 -8.13 -3.70 -18.96
N LEU A 9 -7.38 -3.95 -17.88
CA LEU A 9 -6.47 -5.10 -17.79
C LEU A 9 -7.22 -6.45 -17.90
N LEU A 10 -8.36 -6.59 -17.22
CA LEU A 10 -9.19 -7.80 -17.32
C LEU A 10 -9.68 -8.02 -18.76
N VAL A 11 -10.18 -6.98 -19.45
CA VAL A 11 -10.65 -7.08 -20.83
C VAL A 11 -9.51 -7.43 -21.79
N CYS A 12 -8.34 -6.80 -21.63
CA CYS A 12 -7.15 -7.15 -22.41
C CYS A 12 -6.73 -8.62 -22.18
N TRP A 13 -6.80 -9.10 -20.93
CA TRP A 13 -6.46 -10.48 -20.61
C TRP A 13 -7.46 -11.47 -21.21
N LEU A 14 -8.76 -11.19 -21.14
CA LEU A 14 -9.80 -11.99 -21.81
C LEU A 14 -9.57 -12.06 -23.32
N GLY A 15 -9.27 -10.93 -23.95
CA GLY A 15 -8.93 -10.86 -25.37
C GLY A 15 -7.67 -11.67 -25.72
N LEU A 16 -6.66 -11.67 -24.83
CA LEU A 16 -5.45 -12.49 -24.99
C LEU A 16 -5.77 -13.98 -24.91
N ILE A 17 -6.56 -14.42 -23.93
CA ILE A 17 -6.97 -15.83 -23.78
C ILE A 17 -7.73 -16.27 -25.02
N LEU A 18 -8.75 -15.50 -25.42
CA LEU A 18 -9.52 -15.77 -26.63
C LEU A 18 -8.57 -15.92 -27.82
N LYS A 19 -7.72 -14.93 -28.07
CA LYS A 19 -6.76 -14.95 -29.18
C LYS A 19 -5.88 -16.20 -29.18
N LEU A 20 -5.27 -16.55 -28.04
CA LEU A 20 -4.32 -17.66 -27.98
C LEU A 20 -4.99 -19.03 -28.15
N LEU A 21 -6.20 -19.19 -27.62
CA LEU A 21 -6.91 -20.47 -27.63
C LEU A 21 -7.77 -20.67 -28.87
N THR A 22 -8.19 -19.59 -29.54
CA THR A 22 -9.09 -19.65 -30.71
C THR A 22 -8.45 -19.24 -32.04
N PHE A 23 -7.18 -18.80 -32.08
CA PHE A 23 -6.56 -18.55 -33.38
C PHE A 23 -6.30 -19.87 -34.13
N PRO A 24 -6.63 -19.94 -35.45
CA PRO A 24 -6.33 -21.09 -36.30
C PRO A 24 -4.84 -21.38 -36.23
N ASN A 25 -4.48 -22.66 -36.11
CA ASN A 25 -3.10 -23.07 -35.93
C ASN A 25 -2.66 -23.94 -37.10
N PRO A 26 -2.06 -23.38 -38.17
CA PRO A 26 -1.64 -24.19 -39.31
C PRO A 26 -0.37 -25.00 -39.03
N GLN A 27 0.46 -24.59 -38.06
CA GLN A 27 1.73 -25.20 -37.65
C GLN A 27 2.39 -24.28 -36.59
N ALA A 28 2.01 -24.37 -35.32
CA ALA A 28 2.70 -23.60 -34.27
C ALA A 28 3.94 -24.37 -33.81
N SER A 29 5.08 -24.01 -34.37
CA SER A 29 6.34 -24.15 -33.65
C SER A 29 6.30 -23.19 -32.45
N SER A 30 5.76 -23.63 -31.32
CA SER A 30 5.80 -22.83 -30.10
C SER A 30 7.25 -22.55 -29.74
N PHE A 31 7.61 -21.29 -29.50
CA PHE A 31 8.94 -20.89 -29.02
C PHE A 31 9.43 -21.68 -27.78
N LEU A 32 8.49 -22.26 -27.02
CA LEU A 32 8.71 -23.20 -25.92
C LEU A 32 8.18 -24.59 -26.30
N GLN A 33 8.90 -25.33 -27.14
CA GLN A 33 8.59 -26.74 -27.43
C GLN A 33 9.22 -27.65 -26.37
N PHE A 34 8.47 -27.93 -25.32
CA PHE A 34 8.74 -29.03 -24.39
C PHE A 34 7.43 -29.76 -24.07
N THR A 35 7.53 -31.00 -23.58
CA THR A 35 6.36 -31.80 -23.20
C THR A 35 5.48 -31.02 -22.21
N PHE A 36 4.19 -30.89 -22.52
CA PHE A 36 3.18 -30.15 -21.72
C PHE A 36 3.23 -28.61 -21.75
N SER A 37 3.99 -27.99 -22.66
CA SER A 37 4.05 -26.52 -22.75
C SER A 37 2.68 -25.86 -22.99
N ASP A 38 1.80 -26.52 -23.74
CA ASP A 38 0.42 -26.10 -24.00
C ASP A 38 -0.47 -26.13 -22.74
N LYS A 39 -0.34 -27.17 -21.90
CA LYS A 39 -1.10 -27.28 -20.63
C LYS A 39 -0.65 -26.22 -19.64
N LEU A 40 0.66 -25.93 -19.61
CA LEU A 40 1.20 -24.86 -18.76
C LEU A 40 0.67 -23.49 -19.18
N ILE A 41 0.53 -23.23 -20.48
CA ILE A 41 -0.08 -21.99 -20.99
C ILE A 41 -1.52 -21.86 -20.48
N HIS A 42 -2.34 -22.90 -20.60
CA HIS A 42 -3.72 -22.90 -20.07
C HIS A 42 -3.74 -22.63 -18.56
N LEU A 43 -2.88 -23.31 -17.80
CA LEU A 43 -2.76 -23.13 -16.35
C LEU A 43 -2.47 -21.66 -15.99
N LEU A 44 -1.50 -21.04 -16.67
CA LEU A 44 -1.12 -19.64 -16.42
C LEU A 44 -2.19 -18.63 -16.87
N LEU A 45 -2.81 -18.86 -18.03
CA LEU A 45 -3.85 -17.99 -18.58
C LEU A 45 -5.07 -17.90 -17.65
N PHE A 46 -5.59 -19.05 -17.21
CA PHE A 46 -6.76 -19.10 -16.34
C PHE A 46 -6.43 -18.76 -14.88
N GLY A 47 -5.19 -19.03 -14.42
CA GLY A 47 -4.72 -18.52 -13.13
C GLY A 47 -4.64 -16.98 -13.11
N GLY A 48 -4.12 -16.37 -14.18
CA GLY A 48 -4.11 -14.91 -14.35
C GLY A 48 -5.51 -14.32 -14.46
N LEU A 49 -6.45 -15.03 -15.11
CA LEU A 49 -7.85 -14.61 -15.21
C LEU A 49 -8.49 -14.49 -13.82
N ILE A 50 -8.29 -15.47 -12.94
CA ILE A 50 -8.77 -15.40 -11.55
C ILE A 50 -8.23 -14.17 -10.85
N TYR A 51 -6.92 -13.90 -10.94
CA TYR A 51 -6.32 -12.72 -10.32
C TYR A 51 -7.00 -11.41 -10.76
N PHE A 52 -7.16 -11.19 -12.07
CA PHE A 52 -7.79 -9.97 -12.59
C PHE A 52 -9.27 -9.86 -12.23
N LEU A 53 -10.00 -10.99 -12.22
CA LEU A 53 -11.42 -11.01 -11.83
C LEU A 53 -11.60 -10.59 -10.36
N LEU A 54 -10.83 -11.17 -9.45
CA LEU A 54 -10.91 -10.83 -8.02
C LEU A 54 -10.58 -9.35 -7.80
N GLU A 55 -9.50 -8.85 -8.42
CA GLU A 55 -9.11 -7.44 -8.34
C GLU A 55 -10.20 -6.47 -8.81
N VAL A 56 -10.94 -6.82 -9.86
CA VAL A 56 -12.08 -6.04 -10.36
C VAL A 56 -13.25 -6.14 -9.39
N ILE A 57 -13.71 -7.34 -9.04
CA ILE A 57 -14.89 -7.54 -8.18
C ILE A 57 -14.72 -6.81 -6.84
N GLU A 58 -13.57 -6.96 -6.18
CA GLU A 58 -13.27 -6.28 -4.91
C GLU A 58 -13.22 -4.75 -5.05
N SER A 59 -12.88 -4.24 -6.25
CA SER A 59 -12.83 -2.80 -6.47
C SER A 59 -14.21 -2.15 -6.58
N PHE A 60 -15.26 -2.91 -6.90
CA PHE A 60 -16.63 -2.43 -7.10
C PHE A 60 -17.60 -2.84 -6.00
N LEU A 61 -17.45 -4.05 -5.45
CA LEU A 61 -18.41 -4.64 -4.53
C LEU A 61 -17.75 -4.96 -3.19
N THR A 62 -18.41 -4.58 -2.11
CA THR A 62 -18.06 -4.99 -0.75
C THR A 62 -18.77 -6.31 -0.41
N LEU A 63 -18.33 -7.40 -1.01
CA LEU A 63 -18.87 -8.75 -0.76
C LEU A 63 -18.00 -9.51 0.24
N ARG A 64 -18.55 -10.59 0.79
CA ARG A 64 -17.75 -11.57 1.55
C ARG A 64 -16.72 -12.20 0.61
N TYR A 65 -15.46 -12.31 1.05
CA TYR A 65 -14.36 -12.84 0.23
C TYR A 65 -14.69 -14.21 -0.39
N SER A 66 -15.34 -15.11 0.36
CA SER A 66 -15.77 -16.41 -0.16
C SER A 66 -16.72 -16.32 -1.37
N LEU A 67 -17.58 -15.30 -1.39
CA LEU A 67 -18.50 -15.05 -2.50
C LEU A 67 -17.76 -14.48 -3.72
N VAL A 68 -16.82 -13.56 -3.49
CA VAL A 68 -15.95 -13.00 -4.55
C VAL A 68 -15.18 -14.13 -5.25
N VAL A 69 -14.56 -15.02 -4.47
CA VAL A 69 -13.84 -16.20 -4.98
C VAL A 69 -14.76 -17.13 -5.75
N SER A 70 -15.96 -17.41 -5.22
CA SER A 70 -16.93 -18.31 -5.88
C SER A 70 -17.38 -17.75 -7.24
N LEU A 71 -17.72 -16.46 -7.31
CA LEU A 71 -18.10 -15.80 -8.56
C LEU A 71 -16.95 -15.80 -9.58
N GLY A 72 -15.72 -15.53 -9.13
CA GLY A 72 -14.53 -15.59 -9.98
C GLY A 72 -14.29 -16.99 -10.55
N LEU A 73 -14.39 -18.03 -9.73
CA LEU A 73 -14.25 -19.43 -10.17
C LEU A 73 -15.34 -19.84 -11.14
N ILE A 74 -16.61 -19.53 -10.85
CA ILE A 74 -17.74 -19.84 -11.74
C ILE A 74 -17.50 -19.21 -13.11
N PHE A 75 -17.16 -17.92 -13.14
CA PHE A 75 -16.86 -17.23 -14.40
C PHE A 75 -15.67 -17.86 -15.14
N SER A 76 -14.55 -18.09 -14.46
CA SER A 76 -13.34 -18.65 -15.08
C SER A 76 -13.59 -20.03 -15.68
N ILE A 77 -14.27 -20.91 -14.94
CA ILE A 77 -14.63 -22.27 -15.40
C ILE A 77 -15.61 -22.19 -16.58
N SER A 78 -16.64 -21.34 -16.49
CA SER A 78 -17.62 -21.17 -17.57
C SER A 78 -16.96 -20.64 -18.84
N TYR A 79 -16.02 -19.72 -18.70
CA TYR A 79 -15.25 -19.18 -19.81
C TYR A 79 -14.31 -20.22 -20.43
N ALA A 80 -13.66 -21.06 -19.61
CA ALA A 80 -12.86 -22.19 -20.10
C ALA A 80 -13.71 -23.16 -20.94
N LEU A 81 -14.87 -23.57 -20.42
CA LEU A 81 -15.81 -24.44 -21.12
C LEU A 81 -16.29 -23.81 -22.44
N PHE A 82 -16.61 -22.52 -22.42
CA PHE A 82 -17.04 -21.79 -23.60
C PHE A 82 -15.95 -21.75 -24.69
N LEU A 83 -14.70 -21.50 -24.32
CA LEU A 83 -13.59 -21.47 -25.27
C LEU A 83 -13.30 -22.84 -25.88
N GLU A 84 -13.36 -23.90 -25.09
CA GLU A 84 -13.23 -25.29 -25.59
C GLU A 84 -14.37 -25.65 -26.55
N TYR A 85 -15.60 -25.23 -26.22
CA TYR A 85 -16.74 -25.39 -27.12
C TYR A 85 -16.53 -24.63 -28.44
N LEU A 86 -16.05 -23.38 -28.37
CA LEU A 86 -15.77 -22.56 -29.55
C LEU A 86 -14.71 -23.17 -30.47
N GLN A 87 -13.69 -23.85 -29.93
CA GLN A 87 -12.64 -24.47 -30.74
C GLN A 87 -13.18 -25.49 -31.76
N ASN A 88 -14.32 -26.12 -31.50
CA ASN A 88 -14.96 -27.03 -32.46
C ASN A 88 -15.43 -26.35 -33.75
N PHE A 89 -15.56 -25.03 -33.75
CA PHE A 89 -15.98 -24.24 -34.92
C PHE A 89 -14.79 -23.58 -35.65
N ILE A 90 -13.56 -23.90 -35.26
CA ILE A 90 -12.35 -23.22 -35.74
C ILE A 90 -11.51 -24.19 -36.55
N PRO A 91 -11.19 -23.87 -37.81
CA PRO A 91 -10.36 -24.73 -38.65
C PRO A 91 -9.00 -25.03 -37.99
N GLY A 92 -8.65 -26.32 -37.93
CA GLY A 92 -7.38 -26.78 -37.35
C GLY A 92 -7.36 -26.82 -35.82
N ARG A 93 -8.52 -26.75 -35.16
CA ARG A 93 -8.68 -26.91 -33.71
C ARG A 93 -9.76 -27.95 -33.39
N SER A 94 -9.71 -28.47 -32.17
CA SER A 94 -10.70 -29.38 -31.61
C SER A 94 -10.74 -29.21 -30.11
N SER A 95 -11.89 -29.42 -29.50
CA SER A 95 -12.00 -29.46 -28.04
C SER A 95 -11.06 -30.51 -27.42
N SER A 96 -10.47 -30.16 -26.28
CA SER A 96 -9.44 -30.94 -25.60
C SER A 96 -9.72 -31.00 -24.10
N LEU A 97 -10.16 -32.16 -23.63
CA LEU A 97 -10.40 -32.39 -22.20
C LEU A 97 -9.16 -32.09 -21.32
N PRO A 98 -7.93 -32.48 -21.71
CA PRO A 98 -6.73 -32.10 -20.96
C PRO A 98 -6.52 -30.59 -20.83
N ASP A 99 -6.82 -29.81 -21.87
CA ASP A 99 -6.64 -28.35 -21.87
C ASP A 99 -7.71 -27.65 -21.01
N MET A 100 -8.95 -28.16 -21.07
CA MET A 100 -10.02 -27.79 -20.16
C MET A 100 -9.64 -28.02 -18.69
N LEU A 101 -9.14 -29.22 -18.38
CA LEU A 101 -8.70 -29.58 -17.03
C LEU A 101 -7.52 -28.72 -16.57
N ALA A 102 -6.58 -28.39 -17.46
CA ALA A 102 -5.47 -27.50 -17.15
C ALA A 102 -5.95 -26.07 -16.80
N GLY A 103 -6.96 -25.54 -17.52
CA GLY A 103 -7.57 -24.24 -17.20
C GLY A 103 -8.30 -24.21 -15.85
N ILE A 104 -9.04 -25.28 -15.54
CA ILE A 104 -9.69 -25.44 -14.23
C ILE A 104 -8.64 -25.53 -13.12
N ALA A 105 -7.60 -26.36 -13.32
CA ALA A 105 -6.50 -26.51 -12.36
C ALA A 105 -5.78 -25.18 -12.13
N GLY A 106 -5.51 -24.40 -13.17
CA GLY A 106 -4.92 -23.06 -13.06
C GLY A 106 -5.78 -22.10 -12.25
N SER A 107 -7.11 -22.12 -12.47
CA SER A 107 -8.04 -21.30 -11.69
C SER A 107 -8.01 -21.66 -10.19
N LEU A 108 -8.06 -22.96 -9.86
CA LEU A 108 -8.03 -23.43 -8.48
C LEU A 108 -6.68 -23.15 -7.80
N LEU A 109 -5.56 -23.42 -8.48
CA LEU A 109 -4.22 -23.14 -7.96
C LEU A 109 -4.02 -21.65 -7.71
N ALA A 110 -4.54 -20.78 -8.58
CA ALA A 110 -4.49 -19.34 -8.36
C ALA A 110 -5.27 -18.91 -7.12
N VAL A 111 -6.48 -19.46 -6.89
CA VAL A 111 -7.23 -19.19 -5.65
C VAL A 111 -6.44 -19.62 -4.41
N VAL A 112 -5.83 -20.81 -4.43
CA VAL A 112 -5.00 -21.29 -3.32
C VAL A 112 -3.80 -20.39 -3.11
N ALA A 113 -3.09 -20.01 -4.18
CA ALA A 113 -1.93 -19.13 -4.12
C ALA A 113 -2.30 -17.74 -3.56
N ILE A 114 -3.38 -17.13 -4.07
CA ILE A 114 -3.90 -15.85 -3.61
C ILE A 114 -4.31 -15.94 -2.14
N TYR A 115 -5.02 -17.00 -1.75
CA TYR A 115 -5.36 -17.24 -0.34
C TYR A 115 -4.12 -17.28 0.54
N PHE A 116 -3.04 -17.97 0.14
CA PHE A 116 -1.80 -17.99 0.91
C PHE A 116 -1.09 -16.64 0.96
N LEU A 117 -1.12 -15.86 -0.13
CA LEU A 117 -0.56 -14.50 -0.18
C LEU A 117 -1.35 -13.54 0.72
N ASP A 118 -2.67 -13.58 0.65
CA ASP A 118 -3.58 -12.80 1.49
C ASP A 118 -3.46 -13.21 2.95
N TYR A 119 -3.36 -14.51 3.24
CA TYR A 119 -3.14 -15.04 4.58
C TYR A 119 -1.80 -14.55 5.16
N LYS A 120 -0.72 -14.57 4.37
CA LYS A 120 0.57 -13.98 4.77
C LYS A 120 0.42 -12.48 5.06
N ASN A 121 -0.34 -11.74 4.26
CA ASN A 121 -0.62 -10.33 4.51
C ASN A 121 -1.49 -10.10 5.76
N LEU A 122 -2.48 -10.96 6.03
CA LEU A 122 -3.36 -10.88 7.21
C LEU A 122 -2.59 -11.15 8.51
N LYS A 123 -1.56 -12.00 8.46
CA LYS A 123 -0.66 -12.25 9.60
C LYS A 123 0.25 -11.07 9.94
N LYS A 124 0.46 -10.12 9.02
CA LYS A 124 1.29 -8.95 9.31
C LYS A 124 0.60 -8.09 10.39
N PRO A 125 1.32 -7.68 11.44
CA PRO A 125 0.77 -6.80 12.46
C PRO A 125 0.31 -5.47 11.86
N LYS A 126 -0.77 -4.91 12.40
CA LYS A 126 -1.32 -3.61 12.02
C LYS A 126 -0.50 -2.50 12.66
N LEU A 127 0.00 -1.59 11.85
CA LEU A 127 0.77 -0.43 12.30
C LEU A 127 0.08 0.86 11.89
N LEU A 128 -0.21 1.72 12.87
CA LEU A 128 -0.59 3.10 12.61
C LEU A 128 0.68 3.97 12.56
N LEU A 129 1.02 4.47 11.38
CA LEU A 129 2.22 5.24 11.15
C LEU A 129 1.89 6.74 11.09
N GLN A 130 2.37 7.49 12.08
CA GLN A 130 2.32 8.95 12.07
C GLN A 130 3.19 9.51 10.96
N ILE A 131 2.62 10.41 10.15
CA ILE A 131 3.31 11.10 9.06
C ILE A 131 2.90 12.58 9.05
N CYS A 132 3.87 13.46 8.76
CA CYS A 132 3.63 14.90 8.63
C CYS A 132 4.09 15.49 7.29
N CYS A 133 4.87 14.73 6.53
CA CYS A 133 5.25 15.04 5.15
C CYS A 133 5.63 13.75 4.41
N ILE A 134 5.01 13.50 3.26
CA ILE A 134 5.30 12.32 2.45
C ILE A 134 6.67 12.39 1.76
N GLY A 135 7.20 13.57 1.45
CA GLY A 135 8.54 13.72 0.87
C GLY A 135 9.63 13.09 1.72
N CYS A 136 9.51 13.17 3.05
CA CYS A 136 10.40 12.45 3.98
C CYS A 136 9.92 11.04 4.31
N GLY A 137 8.60 10.82 4.33
CA GLY A 137 8.00 9.57 4.80
C GLY A 137 7.88 8.47 3.74
N ALA A 138 7.96 8.77 2.44
CA ALA A 138 7.71 7.80 1.37
C ALA A 138 8.61 6.55 1.47
N TYR A 139 9.91 6.75 1.70
CA TYR A 139 10.85 5.64 1.87
C TYR A 139 10.52 4.77 3.09
N VAL A 140 10.12 5.40 4.21
CA VAL A 140 9.71 4.69 5.43
C VAL A 140 8.44 3.86 5.17
N VAL A 141 7.49 4.40 4.41
CA VAL A 141 6.28 3.68 4.01
C VAL A 141 6.63 2.45 3.16
N GLU A 142 7.54 2.57 2.20
CA GLU A 142 8.00 1.44 1.39
C GLU A 142 8.70 0.37 2.21
N LEU A 143 9.54 0.76 3.16
CA LEU A 143 10.22 -0.17 4.05
C LEU A 143 9.23 -0.95 4.95
N LEU A 144 8.22 -0.26 5.49
CA LEU A 144 7.34 -0.85 6.50
C LEU A 144 6.18 -1.65 5.91
N LYS A 145 5.74 -1.39 4.67
CA LYS A 145 4.61 -2.12 4.04
C LYS A 145 4.92 -3.61 3.83
N GLU A 146 6.21 -3.97 3.77
CA GLU A 146 6.64 -5.36 3.65
C GLU A 146 6.37 -6.15 4.92
N LYS A 147 6.50 -5.51 6.09
CA LYS A 147 6.41 -6.16 7.41
C LYS A 147 5.09 -5.92 8.14
N TYR A 148 4.38 -4.84 7.80
CA TYR A 148 3.19 -4.38 8.52
C TYR A 148 2.02 -4.09 7.59
N ARG A 149 0.79 -4.28 8.10
CA ARG A 149 -0.42 -3.70 7.50
C ARG A 149 -0.51 -2.23 7.89
N LEU A 150 -0.03 -1.36 7.00
CA LEU A 150 0.08 0.07 7.28
C LEU A 150 -1.26 0.81 7.17
N THR A 151 -1.51 1.67 8.15
CA THR A 151 -2.44 2.79 8.05
C THR A 151 -1.67 4.07 8.31
N LEU A 152 -1.80 5.06 7.43
CA LEU A 152 -1.14 6.36 7.61
C LEU A 152 -2.02 7.26 8.46
N TYR A 153 -1.40 7.96 9.41
CA TYR A 153 -2.04 9.00 10.21
C TYR A 153 -1.35 10.32 9.94
N PHE A 154 -1.96 11.16 9.10
CA PHE A 154 -1.48 12.51 8.85
C PHE A 154 -1.87 13.40 10.02
N TYR A 155 -0.89 13.69 10.88
CA TYR A 155 -1.11 14.53 12.04
C TYR A 155 0.14 15.33 12.38
N ASN A 156 -0.02 16.63 12.25
CA ASN A 156 0.92 17.59 12.77
C ASN A 156 0.19 18.93 13.01
N PRO A 157 -0.19 19.25 14.26
CA PRO A 157 -0.97 20.44 14.55
C PRO A 157 -0.18 21.74 14.35
N ASN A 158 1.16 21.66 14.33
CA ASN A 158 2.02 22.83 14.27
C ASN A 158 2.43 23.26 12.86
N ILE A 159 1.88 22.63 11.80
CA ILE A 159 2.20 23.07 10.43
C ILE A 159 1.64 24.47 10.23
N TYR A 160 2.51 25.40 9.89
CA TYR A 160 2.25 26.80 9.63
C TYR A 160 3.12 27.26 8.46
N PRO A 161 2.62 28.10 7.53
CA PRO A 161 1.25 28.63 7.48
C PRO A 161 0.25 27.55 7.01
N GLN A 162 -1.03 27.88 7.03
CA GLN A 162 -2.11 26.96 6.62
C GLN A 162 -1.94 26.44 5.18
N ALA A 163 -1.36 27.24 4.29
CA ALA A 163 -1.03 26.80 2.92
C ALA A 163 -0.08 25.60 2.91
N GLU A 164 0.92 25.58 3.81
CA GLU A 164 1.86 24.47 3.92
C GLU A 164 1.17 23.20 4.43
N TYR A 165 0.22 23.34 5.37
CA TYR A 165 -0.57 22.21 5.86
C TYR A 165 -1.29 21.50 4.72
N TYR A 166 -2.01 22.26 3.89
CA TYR A 166 -2.74 21.69 2.76
C TYR A 166 -1.80 21.12 1.70
N ARG A 167 -0.66 21.76 1.45
CA ARG A 167 0.36 21.25 0.52
C ARG A 167 0.87 19.88 0.95
N ARG A 168 1.29 19.72 2.21
CA ARG A 168 1.76 18.45 2.76
C ARG A 168 0.65 17.39 2.82
N LEU A 169 -0.57 17.78 3.19
CA LEU A 169 -1.72 16.88 3.24
C LEU A 169 -2.08 16.34 1.85
N ASN A 170 -2.18 17.22 0.86
CA ASN A 170 -2.57 16.85 -0.51
C ASN A 170 -1.54 15.91 -1.14
N GLU A 171 -0.24 16.18 -0.95
CA GLU A 171 0.82 15.28 -1.41
C GLU A 171 0.77 13.93 -0.70
N THR A 172 0.54 13.92 0.62
CA THR A 172 0.37 12.66 1.36
C THR A 172 -0.84 11.86 0.86
N ARG A 173 -1.96 12.54 0.58
CA ARG A 173 -3.19 11.92 0.07
C ARG A 173 -2.99 11.37 -1.34
N ARG A 174 -2.26 12.08 -2.21
CA ARG A 174 -1.88 11.63 -3.56
C ARG A 174 -1.11 10.30 -3.51
N ILE A 175 -0.09 10.22 -2.66
CA ILE A 175 0.74 9.02 -2.54
C ILE A 175 0.04 7.89 -1.81
N ALA A 176 -0.73 8.18 -0.74
CA ALA A 176 -1.53 7.17 -0.06
C ALA A 176 -2.50 6.48 -1.04
N ASN A 177 -3.19 7.26 -1.87
CA ASN A 177 -4.07 6.73 -2.93
C ASN A 177 -3.30 5.92 -3.96
N LYS A 178 -2.14 6.40 -4.42
CA LYS A 178 -1.27 5.68 -5.37
C LYS A 178 -0.82 4.32 -4.84
N LEU A 179 -0.54 4.24 -3.54
CA LEU A 179 -0.06 3.02 -2.86
C LEU A 179 -1.19 2.14 -2.30
N GLY A 180 -2.46 2.52 -2.47
CA GLY A 180 -3.60 1.80 -1.90
C GLY A 180 -3.63 1.79 -0.37
N LEU A 181 -3.01 2.78 0.28
CA LEU A 181 -2.92 2.87 1.74
C LEU A 181 -4.06 3.70 2.33
N ARG A 182 -4.65 3.20 3.42
CA ARG A 182 -5.62 3.97 4.21
C ARG A 182 -4.93 5.17 4.85
N LEU A 183 -5.46 6.37 4.59
CA LEU A 183 -5.02 7.62 5.20
C LEU A 183 -6.09 8.17 6.15
N ILE A 184 -5.69 8.42 7.39
CA ILE A 184 -6.49 9.10 8.41
C ILE A 184 -5.91 10.49 8.61
N VAL A 185 -6.76 11.52 8.58
CA VAL A 185 -6.34 12.91 8.77
C VAL A 185 -6.78 13.36 10.16
N GLY A 186 -5.82 13.74 11.01
CA GLY A 186 -6.12 14.31 12.32
C GLY A 186 -6.58 15.77 12.21
N LYS A 187 -7.22 16.28 13.27
CA LYS A 187 -7.65 17.69 13.33
C LYS A 187 -6.43 18.60 13.39
N HIS A 188 -6.34 19.59 12.50
CA HIS A 188 -5.32 20.64 12.57
C HIS A 188 -5.77 21.70 13.57
N GLN A 189 -5.19 21.67 14.77
CA GLN A 189 -5.53 22.58 15.87
C GLN A 189 -4.30 23.38 16.26
N TYR A 190 -3.94 24.34 15.41
CA TYR A 190 -2.76 25.18 15.60
C TYR A 190 -2.79 25.95 16.93
N GLY A 191 -3.92 26.57 17.28
CA GLY A 191 -4.09 27.31 18.54
C GLY A 191 -3.86 26.44 19.78
N ASN A 192 -4.40 25.22 19.81
CA ASN A 192 -4.17 24.30 20.93
C ASN A 192 -2.70 23.90 21.06
N TRP A 193 -1.97 23.85 19.94
CA TRP A 193 -0.53 23.61 19.97
C TRP A 193 0.25 24.83 20.49
N LEU A 194 -0.16 26.05 20.15
CA LEU A 194 0.44 27.28 20.68
C LEU A 194 0.30 27.37 22.21
N GLU A 195 -0.87 27.02 22.76
CA GLU A 195 -1.04 27.00 24.21
C GLU A 195 -0.09 26.01 24.90
N LYS A 196 0.20 24.86 24.24
CA LYS A 196 1.12 23.84 24.78
C LYS A 196 2.58 24.23 24.77
N ILE A 197 2.98 25.15 23.88
CA ILE A 197 4.37 25.61 23.76
C ILE A 197 4.60 26.98 24.40
N LYS A 198 3.60 27.51 25.14
CA LYS A 198 3.71 28.78 25.84
C LYS A 198 4.89 28.76 26.81
N GLY A 199 5.78 29.76 26.71
CA GLY A 199 7.04 29.81 27.44
C GLY A 199 8.22 29.08 26.79
N HIS A 200 8.00 28.41 25.65
CA HIS A 200 9.01 27.69 24.86
C HIS A 200 9.20 28.28 23.45
N GLU A 201 8.71 29.50 23.20
CA GLU A 201 8.75 30.18 21.90
C GLU A 201 10.18 30.44 21.44
N ASN A 202 11.06 30.77 22.39
CA ASN A 202 12.46 31.13 22.13
C ASN A 202 13.41 29.93 22.19
N ASP A 203 12.91 28.72 22.46
CA ASP A 203 13.77 27.53 22.48
C ASP A 203 14.42 27.30 21.11
N PRO A 204 15.69 26.86 21.08
CA PRO A 204 16.34 26.49 19.83
C PRO A 204 15.65 25.27 19.18
N GLU A 205 15.81 25.10 17.87
CA GLU A 205 15.41 23.85 17.23
C GLU A 205 16.15 22.67 17.89
N ARG A 206 15.47 21.54 18.06
CA ARG A 206 15.92 20.36 18.83
C ARG A 206 15.96 20.57 20.36
N GLY A 207 15.59 21.74 20.86
CA GLY A 207 15.40 22.03 22.27
C GLY A 207 14.05 21.53 22.84
N ALA A 208 13.66 22.05 24.00
CA ALA A 208 12.50 21.58 24.76
C ALA A 208 11.17 21.73 24.00
N ARG A 209 10.97 22.82 23.24
CA ARG A 209 9.82 22.96 22.30
C ARG A 209 9.66 21.76 21.36
N CYS A 210 10.76 21.22 20.82
CA CYS A 210 10.68 20.08 19.90
C CYS A 210 10.22 18.81 20.62
N ILE A 211 10.60 18.62 21.89
CA ILE A 211 10.13 17.50 22.71
C ILE A 211 8.61 17.57 22.91
N ILE A 212 8.07 18.75 23.21
CA ILE A 212 6.61 18.98 23.31
C ILE A 212 5.93 18.61 21.99
N CYS A 213 6.50 19.03 20.85
CA CYS A 213 5.98 18.70 19.53
C CYS A 213 5.99 17.19 19.23
N TYR A 214 7.06 16.47 19.62
CA TYR A 214 7.14 15.03 19.43
C TYR A 214 6.11 14.29 20.28
N ARG A 215 5.98 14.68 21.56
CA ARG A 215 4.97 14.12 22.47
C ARG A 215 3.57 14.33 21.95
N GLU A 216 3.21 15.54 21.52
CA GLU A 216 1.88 15.83 21.00
C GLU A 216 1.49 14.92 19.82
N ARG A 217 2.42 14.76 18.87
CA ARG A 217 2.18 13.96 17.66
C ARG A 217 2.11 12.47 17.99
N LEU A 218 3.02 11.97 18.82
CA LEU A 218 3.07 10.56 19.18
C LEU A 218 1.89 10.17 20.07
N GLU A 219 1.51 11.02 21.02
CA GLU A 219 0.40 10.76 21.93
C GLU A 219 -0.94 10.67 21.19
N ALA A 220 -1.21 11.61 20.27
CA ALA A 220 -2.39 11.55 19.41
C ALA A 220 -2.40 10.27 18.56
N THR A 221 -1.22 9.81 18.13
CA THR A 221 -1.07 8.58 17.35
C THR A 221 -1.32 7.34 18.20
N ALA A 222 -0.78 7.26 19.41
CA ALA A 222 -1.01 6.16 20.34
C ALA A 222 -2.50 6.04 20.70
N LYS A 223 -3.15 7.16 21.06
CA LYS A 223 -4.61 7.24 21.30
C LYS A 223 -5.41 6.74 20.10
N MET A 224 -5.07 7.20 18.89
CA MET A 224 -5.73 6.80 17.65
C MET A 224 -5.55 5.30 17.37
N ALA A 225 -4.34 4.78 17.54
CA ALA A 225 -3.99 3.40 17.27
C ALA A 225 -4.73 2.44 18.21
N ARG A 226 -4.81 2.76 19.51
CA ARG A 226 -5.61 2.00 20.48
C ARG A 226 -7.09 2.00 20.11
N ARG A 227 -7.65 3.16 19.78
CA ARG A 227 -9.06 3.30 19.35
C ARG A 227 -9.38 2.46 18.12
N LEU A 228 -8.44 2.32 17.19
CA LEU A 228 -8.61 1.57 15.95
C LEU A 228 -8.16 0.11 16.03
N LYS A 229 -7.71 -0.34 17.21
CA LYS A 229 -7.21 -1.70 17.47
C LYS A 229 -6.05 -2.08 16.56
N HIS A 230 -5.07 -1.17 16.43
CA HIS A 230 -3.77 -1.48 15.81
C HIS A 230 -2.86 -2.16 16.83
N ASP A 231 -1.95 -3.00 16.34
CA ASP A 231 -0.99 -3.74 17.17
C ASP A 231 0.19 -2.84 17.58
N TYR A 232 0.58 -1.94 16.67
CA TYR A 232 1.67 -0.99 16.86
C TYR A 232 1.28 0.43 16.46
N PHE A 233 1.96 1.40 17.05
CA PHE A 233 2.06 2.76 16.53
C PHE A 233 3.53 3.13 16.28
N GLY A 234 3.76 4.05 15.35
CA GLY A 234 5.11 4.51 15.01
C GLY A 234 5.08 5.87 14.35
N SER A 235 6.25 6.39 14.00
CA SER A 235 6.36 7.71 13.37
C SER A 235 7.48 7.77 12.34
N THR A 236 7.24 8.48 11.24
CA THR A 236 8.28 8.77 10.26
C THR A 236 9.26 9.84 10.74
N LEU A 237 9.08 10.47 11.90
CA LEU A 237 9.92 11.59 12.35
C LEU A 237 11.40 11.23 12.47
N THR A 238 11.71 9.96 12.76
CA THR A 238 13.08 9.47 12.97
C THR A 238 13.92 9.40 11.68
N ILE A 239 13.34 9.63 10.49
CA ILE A 239 14.05 9.75 9.20
C ILE A 239 14.81 11.08 9.05
N SER A 240 14.37 12.13 9.74
CA SER A 240 14.89 13.48 9.52
C SER A 240 16.23 13.67 10.25
N PRO A 241 17.30 14.12 9.58
CA PRO A 241 18.60 14.40 10.20
C PRO A 241 18.52 15.53 11.22
N HIS A 242 17.51 16.39 11.10
CA HIS A 242 17.28 17.51 12.01
C HIS A 242 16.47 17.14 13.25
N LYS A 243 16.12 15.86 13.44
CA LYS A 243 15.32 15.39 14.59
C LYS A 243 16.07 14.30 15.36
N SER A 244 16.08 14.43 16.68
CA SER A 244 16.70 13.44 17.56
C SER A 244 15.84 12.17 17.61
N ALA A 245 16.32 11.08 16.99
CA ALA A 245 15.64 9.79 17.07
C ALA A 245 15.60 9.25 18.51
N ALA A 246 16.66 9.48 19.29
CA ALA A 246 16.71 9.09 20.70
C ALA A 246 15.57 9.74 21.49
N ALA A 247 15.38 11.06 21.34
CA ALA A 247 14.31 11.78 22.02
C ALA A 247 12.91 11.32 21.57
N ILE A 248 12.72 11.10 20.26
CA ILE A 248 11.46 10.60 19.71
C ILE A 248 11.15 9.19 20.25
N ASN A 249 12.15 8.31 20.28
CA ASN A 249 11.97 6.94 20.75
C ASN A 249 11.72 6.87 22.25
N GLN A 250 12.36 7.75 23.04
CA GLN A 250 12.11 7.87 24.48
C GLN A 250 10.64 8.24 24.74
N VAL A 251 10.14 9.29 24.09
CA VAL A 251 8.73 9.71 24.18
C VAL A 251 7.79 8.59 23.71
N GLY A 252 8.16 7.88 22.64
CA GLY A 252 7.38 6.75 22.13
C GLY A 252 7.27 5.59 23.12
N LYS A 253 8.35 5.25 23.82
CA LYS A 253 8.37 4.21 24.86
C LYS A 253 7.46 4.57 26.02
N GLU A 254 7.58 5.78 26.56
CA GLU A 254 6.72 6.24 27.65
C GLU A 254 5.23 6.20 27.28
N LEU A 255 4.88 6.61 26.05
CA LEU A 255 3.51 6.54 25.56
C LEU A 255 3.06 5.10 25.29
N SER A 256 3.99 4.19 24.98
CA SER A 256 3.72 2.76 24.85
C SER A 256 3.18 2.19 26.15
N ASP A 257 3.80 2.58 27.27
CA ASP A 257 3.42 2.15 28.62
C ASP A 257 2.09 2.78 29.04
N ILE A 258 1.94 4.10 28.88
CA ILE A 258 0.72 4.83 29.26
C ILE A 258 -0.52 4.33 28.51
N TYR A 259 -0.39 4.08 27.21
CA TYR A 259 -1.52 3.70 26.36
C TYR A 259 -1.57 2.20 26.05
N GLU A 260 -0.75 1.38 26.71
CA GLU A 260 -0.64 -0.08 26.56
C GLU A 260 -0.73 -0.54 25.09
N ILE A 261 0.03 0.11 24.22
CA ILE A 261 0.11 -0.21 22.80
C ILE A 261 1.56 -0.22 22.38
N LYS A 262 1.98 -1.18 21.56
CA LYS A 262 3.40 -1.36 21.23
C LYS A 262 3.91 -0.20 20.38
N TYR A 263 5.00 0.41 20.82
CA TYR A 263 5.71 1.41 20.03
C TYR A 263 6.72 0.78 19.08
N LEU A 264 6.71 1.19 17.81
CA LEU A 264 7.75 0.85 16.84
C LEU A 264 8.96 1.79 17.01
N GLU A 265 9.89 1.38 17.88
CA GLU A 265 11.18 2.03 17.98
C GLU A 265 11.94 1.96 16.65
N SER A 266 12.45 3.10 16.20
CA SER A 266 13.11 3.17 14.90
C SER A 266 14.13 4.31 14.81
N ASP A 267 15.16 4.11 13.99
CA ASP A 267 16.01 5.19 13.52
C ASP A 267 16.20 5.06 12.02
N PHE A 268 15.25 5.58 11.27
CA PHE A 268 15.24 5.43 9.81
C PHE A 268 16.36 6.21 9.11
N LYS A 269 17.17 7.01 9.82
CA LYS A 269 18.39 7.62 9.26
C LYS A 269 19.49 6.59 8.98
N LYS A 270 19.54 5.51 9.74
CA LYS A 270 20.55 4.46 9.61
C LYS A 270 20.49 3.81 8.23
N CYS A 271 21.60 3.21 7.80
CA CYS A 271 21.72 2.54 6.49
C CYS A 271 21.34 3.45 5.30
N ASP A 272 21.81 4.71 5.36
CA ASP A 272 21.56 5.77 4.38
C ASP A 272 20.08 6.09 4.14
N GLY A 273 19.19 5.78 5.08
CA GLY A 273 17.75 5.93 4.86
C GLY A 273 17.32 7.36 4.52
N PHE A 274 17.98 8.38 5.10
CA PHE A 274 17.71 9.77 4.70
C PHE A 274 18.08 10.04 3.24
N LYS A 275 19.25 9.59 2.77
CA LYS A 275 19.66 9.74 1.36
C LYS A 275 18.70 9.03 0.43
N LYS A 276 18.28 7.81 0.77
CA LYS A 276 17.26 7.05 0.03
C LYS A 276 15.93 7.79 -0.02
N SER A 277 15.51 8.44 1.07
CA SER A 277 14.32 9.28 1.07
C SER A 277 14.42 10.48 0.11
N VAL A 278 15.61 11.08 -0.01
CA VAL A 278 15.85 12.20 -0.94
C VAL A 278 15.79 11.70 -2.37
N GLN A 279 16.45 10.58 -2.67
CA GLN A 279 16.43 9.96 -3.99
C GLN A 279 15.00 9.61 -4.43
N LEU A 280 14.27 8.85 -3.61
CA LEU A 280 12.89 8.45 -3.91
C LEU A 280 11.97 9.66 -4.09
N SER A 281 12.17 10.71 -3.30
CA SER A 281 11.42 11.95 -3.44
C SER A 281 11.67 12.65 -4.78
N ARG A 282 12.88 12.58 -5.34
CA ARG A 282 13.19 13.12 -6.68
C ARG A 282 12.55 12.28 -7.78
N GLU A 283 12.70 10.96 -7.69
CA GLU A 283 12.12 10.00 -8.66
C GLU A 283 10.60 10.14 -8.75
N LEU A 284 9.93 10.28 -7.61
CA LEU A 284 8.48 10.42 -7.52
C LEU A 284 7.99 11.88 -7.65
N LYS A 285 8.90 12.84 -7.88
CA LYS A 285 8.63 14.29 -7.94
C LYS A 285 7.78 14.76 -6.76
N LEU A 286 8.11 14.33 -5.54
CA LEU A 286 7.40 14.70 -4.33
C LEU A 286 7.80 16.10 -3.88
N TYR A 287 6.83 16.82 -3.32
CA TYR A 287 7.13 18.03 -2.57
C TYR A 287 8.06 17.74 -1.38
N ARG A 288 9.13 18.53 -1.26
CA ARG A 288 10.00 18.58 -0.07
C ARG A 288 9.95 19.99 0.52
N GLN A 289 9.72 20.01 1.82
CA GLN A 289 9.77 21.19 2.65
C GLN A 289 11.22 21.57 2.99
N ASP A 290 11.41 22.85 3.22
CA ASP A 290 12.63 23.55 3.64
C ASP A 290 12.73 23.70 5.17
N TYR A 291 11.62 23.66 5.91
CA TYR A 291 11.60 23.73 7.38
C TYR A 291 10.75 22.63 8.04
N CYS A 292 10.85 22.48 9.36
CA CYS A 292 10.21 21.41 10.12
C CYS A 292 8.67 21.45 10.04
N GLY A 293 8.10 22.65 9.93
CA GLY A 293 6.66 22.90 9.80
C GLY A 293 6.14 23.96 10.77
N CYS A 294 6.82 24.24 11.89
CA CYS A 294 6.38 25.27 12.82
C CYS A 294 6.91 26.65 12.45
N GLU A 295 6.17 27.70 12.85
CA GLU A 295 6.53 29.09 12.60
C GLU A 295 7.92 29.46 13.14
N PHE A 296 8.31 28.88 14.28
CA PHE A 296 9.62 29.13 14.90
C PHE A 296 10.78 28.48 14.13
N SER A 297 10.52 27.43 13.35
CA SER A 297 11.53 26.85 12.47
C SER A 297 11.65 27.61 11.14
N MET A 298 10.60 28.32 10.69
CA MET A 298 10.69 29.16 9.50
C MET A 298 11.63 30.34 9.70
N LYS A 299 11.59 30.99 10.88
CA LYS A 299 12.42 32.17 11.19
C LYS A 299 13.94 31.88 11.21
N GLN A 300 14.33 30.61 11.18
CA GLN A 300 15.72 30.15 11.30
C GLN A 300 16.32 29.65 9.98
N THR A 301 15.53 29.64 8.90
CA THR A 301 15.90 29.22 7.53
C THR A 301 15.80 30.40 6.59
#